data_AF-A0A957KE99-F1
#
_entry.id   AF-A0A957KE99-F1
#
_cell.length_a   1.000
_cell.length_b   1.000
_cell.length_c   1.000
_cell.angle_alpha   90.00
_cell.angle_beta   90.00
_cell.angle_gamma   90.00
#
_symmetry.space_group_name_H-M   'P 1'
#
loop_
_entity.id
_entity.type
_entity.pdbx_description
1 polymer ?
#
loop_
_entity_poly.entity_id
_entity_poly.type
_entity_poly.pdbx_seq_one_letter_code
_entity_poly.pdbx_strand_id
1 'polypeptide(L)'
;MASWRRGAIRPVGPYLYEPNPAILRAGLVTQLGSQLNAAQIDPQIAYLTADAWQPTPFARAFSVTAAFPFQLKRLRQYLRERRIGRVTIKKRGSPLDVARLEQQLRLKGDEEATLFLTQAAGQPIVILGQPLP
;
A
#
# COMPACT_ATOMS: atom_id res chain seq x y z
N MET A 1 -20.24 27.73 -6.35
CA MET A 1 -19.12 27.20 -7.16
C MET A 1 -18.49 26.04 -6.40
N ALA A 2 -18.88 24.80 -6.75
CA ALA A 2 -18.39 23.61 -6.06
C ALA A 2 -16.90 23.41 -6.33
N SER A 3 -16.07 23.72 -5.33
CA SER A 3 -14.66 23.35 -5.32
C SER A 3 -14.59 21.82 -5.36
N TRP A 4 -14.26 21.27 -6.52
CA TRP A 4 -13.89 19.86 -6.64
C TRP A 4 -12.62 19.66 -5.81
N ARG A 5 -12.80 19.22 -4.56
CA ARG A 5 -11.67 18.89 -3.69
C ARG A 5 -10.90 17.78 -4.37
N ARG A 6 -9.67 18.09 -4.80
CA ARG A 6 -8.61 17.07 -4.94
C ARG A 6 -8.76 16.14 -3.75
N GLY A 7 -8.88 14.82 -3.99
CA GLY A 7 -9.01 13.85 -2.92
C GLY A 7 -7.97 14.16 -1.84
N ALA A 8 -8.38 14.15 -0.56
CA ALA A 8 -7.46 14.46 0.51
C ALA A 8 -6.25 13.54 0.38
N ILE A 9 -5.04 14.10 0.42
CA ILE A 9 -3.81 13.33 0.49
C ILE A 9 -3.43 13.24 1.96
N ARG A 10 -3.14 12.05 2.46
CA ARG A 10 -2.77 11.85 3.86
C ARG A 10 -1.68 10.80 4.05
N PRO A 11 -0.98 10.82 5.19
CA PRO A 11 -0.08 9.73 5.57
C PRO A 11 -0.80 8.38 5.62
N VAL A 12 -0.03 7.31 5.44
CA VAL A 12 -0.50 5.92 5.53
C VAL A 12 -1.11 5.69 6.92
N GLY A 13 -2.40 5.34 6.94
CA GLY A 13 -3.15 4.92 8.11
C GLY A 13 -3.14 3.41 8.35
N PRO A 14 -3.98 2.92 9.28
CA PRO A 14 -4.04 1.50 9.65
C PRO A 14 -4.61 0.59 8.56
N TYR A 15 -5.32 1.13 7.56
CA TYR A 15 -5.87 0.36 6.45
C TYR A 15 -5.41 0.90 5.10
N LEU A 16 -5.14 -0.01 4.18
CA LEU A 16 -4.77 0.28 2.80
C LEU A 16 -5.75 -0.44 1.87
N TYR A 17 -6.23 0.27 0.84
CA TYR A 17 -7.02 -0.30 -0.23
C TYR A 17 -6.26 -0.22 -1.55
N GLU A 18 -6.28 -1.32 -2.28
CA GLU A 18 -5.87 -1.43 -3.67
C GLU A 18 -7.13 -1.44 -4.54
N PRO A 19 -7.48 -0.32 -5.21
CA PRO A 19 -8.65 -0.28 -6.08
C PRO A 19 -8.55 -1.28 -7.23
N ASN A 20 -9.68 -1.88 -7.58
CA ASN A 20 -9.76 -2.84 -8.67
C ASN A 20 -9.41 -2.18 -10.02
N PRO A 21 -8.90 -2.93 -11.00
CA PRO A 21 -8.56 -2.39 -12.32
C PRO A 21 -9.70 -1.63 -13.01
N ALA A 22 -10.96 -2.02 -12.79
CA ALA A 22 -12.13 -1.32 -13.33
C ALA A 22 -12.28 0.10 -12.75
N ILE A 23 -12.07 0.28 -11.44
CA ILE A 23 -12.09 1.60 -10.78
C ILE A 23 -10.99 2.49 -11.31
N LEU A 24 -9.78 1.92 -11.51
CA LEU A 24 -8.65 2.64 -12.09
C LEU A 24 -8.96 3.12 -13.51
N ARG A 25 -9.47 2.24 -14.38
CA ARG A 25 -9.82 2.57 -15.76
C ARG A 25 -10.96 3.56 -15.88
N ALA A 26 -11.93 3.51 -14.95
CA ALA A 26 -13.06 4.43 -14.93
C ALA A 26 -12.70 5.81 -14.31
N GLY A 27 -11.49 6.00 -13.79
CA GLY A 27 -11.11 7.25 -13.12
C GLY A 27 -11.85 7.50 -11.79
N LEU A 28 -12.38 6.44 -11.15
CA LEU A 28 -13.27 6.54 -9.99
C LEU A 28 -12.55 6.44 -8.64
N VAL A 29 -11.23 6.57 -8.60
CA VAL A 29 -10.44 6.42 -7.35
C VAL A 29 -10.87 7.41 -6.28
N THR A 30 -11.06 8.69 -6.63
CA THR A 30 -11.52 9.73 -5.68
C THR A 30 -12.93 9.47 -5.18
N GLN A 31 -13.81 8.97 -6.04
CA GLN A 31 -15.18 8.61 -5.67
C GLN A 31 -15.18 7.42 -4.71
N LEU A 32 -14.39 6.39 -5.00
CA LEU A 32 -14.23 5.24 -4.10
C LEU A 32 -13.62 5.68 -2.75
N GLY A 33 -12.63 6.57 -2.76
CA GLY A 33 -12.08 7.15 -1.54
C GLY A 33 -13.15 7.82 -0.69
N SER A 34 -14.00 8.65 -1.32
CA SER A 34 -15.10 9.31 -0.63
C SER A 34 -16.10 8.32 -0.03
N GLN A 35 -16.44 7.23 -0.74
CA GLN A 35 -17.33 6.18 -0.23
C GLN A 35 -16.75 5.43 0.96
N LEU A 36 -15.44 5.16 0.96
CA LEU A 36 -14.75 4.40 2.01
C LEU A 36 -14.25 5.27 3.18
N ASN A 37 -14.54 6.58 3.18
CA ASN A 37 -13.88 7.55 4.05
C ASN A 37 -12.34 7.38 4.04
N ALA A 38 -11.80 7.19 2.83
CA ALA A 38 -10.41 6.92 2.55
C ALA A 38 -9.82 8.02 1.65
N ALA A 39 -8.50 8.15 1.69
CA ALA A 39 -7.77 9.21 1.03
C ALA A 39 -6.53 8.66 0.33
N GLN A 40 -6.06 9.30 -0.73
CA GLN A 40 -4.86 8.85 -1.43
C GLN A 40 -3.62 9.11 -0.56
N ILE A 41 -2.61 8.25 -0.69
CA ILE A 41 -1.31 8.44 -0.01
C ILE A 41 -0.37 9.38 -0.78
N ASP A 42 -0.61 9.55 -2.08
CA ASP A 42 0.17 10.39 -2.99
C ASP A 42 -0.71 10.74 -4.21
N PRO A 43 -0.60 11.95 -4.79
CA PRO A 43 -1.42 12.35 -5.92
C PRO A 43 -1.27 11.44 -7.16
N GLN A 44 -0.12 10.76 -7.30
CA GLN A 44 0.16 9.90 -8.46
C GLN A 44 -0.13 8.42 -8.18
N ILE A 45 -0.56 8.06 -6.97
CA ILE A 45 -0.73 6.68 -6.52
C ILE A 45 -2.18 6.43 -6.15
N ALA A 46 -2.75 5.38 -6.75
CA ALA A 46 -4.15 5.03 -6.56
C ALA A 46 -4.44 4.26 -5.27
N TYR A 47 -3.43 3.95 -4.44
CA TYR A 47 -3.69 3.36 -3.13
C TYR A 47 -4.43 4.36 -2.25
N LEU A 48 -5.50 3.89 -1.63
CA LEU A 48 -6.28 4.65 -0.66
C LEU A 48 -5.93 4.17 0.74
N THR A 49 -5.98 5.05 1.72
CA THR A 49 -5.78 4.73 3.13
C THR A 49 -6.90 5.29 4.00
N ALA A 50 -7.24 4.57 5.06
CA ALA A 50 -8.34 4.93 5.96
C ALA A 50 -7.99 4.62 7.42
N ASP A 51 -8.69 5.29 8.34
CA ASP A 51 -8.62 5.04 9.78
C ASP A 51 -9.45 3.81 10.22
N ALA A 52 -10.50 3.48 9.45
CA ALA A 52 -11.38 2.35 9.70
C ALA A 52 -11.53 1.50 8.45
N TRP A 53 -11.61 0.18 8.63
CA TRP A 53 -11.90 -0.75 7.55
C TRP A 53 -13.39 -0.77 7.22
N GLN A 54 -13.70 -0.82 5.93
CA GLN A 54 -15.02 -0.99 5.36
C GLN A 54 -14.91 -2.01 4.22
N PRO A 55 -15.71 -3.09 4.23
CA PRO A 55 -15.71 -4.06 3.13
C PRO A 55 -16.27 -3.41 1.86
N THR A 56 -15.71 -3.79 0.71
CA THR A 56 -16.14 -3.27 -0.59
C THR A 56 -15.81 -4.23 -1.71
N PRO A 57 -16.69 -4.39 -2.73
CA PRO A 57 -16.37 -5.17 -3.92
C PRO A 57 -15.41 -4.43 -4.87
N PHE A 58 -15.09 -3.15 -4.61
CA PHE A 58 -14.38 -2.27 -5.55
C PHE A 58 -12.87 -2.15 -5.27
N ALA A 59 -12.39 -2.70 -4.17
CA ALA A 59 -10.98 -2.73 -3.83
C ALA A 59 -10.64 -3.94 -2.97
N ARG A 60 -9.38 -4.37 -3.01
CA ARG A 60 -8.83 -5.28 -2.00
C ARG A 60 -8.32 -4.47 -0.82
N ALA A 61 -8.67 -4.89 0.39
CA ALA A 61 -8.27 -4.21 1.63
C ALA A 61 -7.14 -4.96 2.34
N PHE A 62 -6.32 -4.21 3.07
CA PHE A 62 -5.20 -4.73 3.85
C PHE A 62 -5.09 -3.98 5.18
N SER A 63 -4.85 -4.71 6.26
CA SER A 63 -4.43 -4.12 7.53
C SER A 63 -2.94 -3.80 7.47
N VAL A 64 -2.57 -2.54 7.70
CA VAL A 64 -1.20 -2.06 7.68
C VAL A 64 -0.50 -2.44 8.98
N THR A 65 0.62 -3.17 8.87
CA THR A 65 1.45 -3.58 10.00
C THR A 65 2.70 -2.70 10.14
N ALA A 66 3.12 -2.03 9.07
CA ALA A 66 4.11 -0.97 9.10
C ALA A 66 4.13 -0.16 7.80
N ALA A 67 4.58 1.08 7.88
CA ALA A 67 4.94 1.90 6.73
C ALA A 67 6.19 2.71 7.06
N PHE A 68 7.17 2.74 6.14
CA PHE A 68 8.38 3.54 6.31
C PHE A 68 9.07 3.84 4.98
N PRO A 69 9.92 4.90 4.91
CA PRO A 69 10.79 5.15 3.76
C PRO A 69 11.59 3.92 3.38
N PHE A 70 11.71 3.63 2.08
CA PHE A 70 12.35 2.41 1.64
C PHE A 70 13.84 2.42 2.01
N GLN A 71 14.24 1.44 2.83
CA GLN A 71 15.63 1.19 3.19
C GLN A 71 15.80 -0.33 3.33
N LEU A 72 16.61 -0.95 2.46
CA LEU A 72 16.75 -2.41 2.40
C LEU A 72 17.17 -3.03 3.75
N LYS A 73 18.10 -2.38 4.48
CA LYS A 73 18.54 -2.87 5.80
C LYS A 73 17.39 -2.91 6.80
N ARG A 74 16.59 -1.83 6.87
CA ARG A 74 15.42 -1.73 7.75
C ARG A 74 14.33 -2.74 7.37
N LEU A 75 14.06 -2.89 6.07
CA LEU A 75 13.08 -3.87 5.59
C LEU A 75 13.47 -5.30 5.97
N ARG A 76 14.72 -5.71 5.72
CA ARG A 76 15.20 -7.05 6.11
C ARG A 76 15.13 -7.28 7.62
N GLN A 77 15.48 -6.27 8.41
CA GLN A 77 15.37 -6.35 9.86
C GLN A 77 13.90 -6.58 10.28
N TYR A 78 12.98 -5.76 9.78
CA TYR A 78 11.55 -5.86 10.09
C TYR A 78 10.98 -7.25 9.75
N LEU A 79 11.31 -7.77 8.55
CA LEU A 79 10.86 -9.07 8.07
C LEU A 79 11.41 -10.22 8.92
N ARG A 80 12.70 -10.17 9.27
CA ARG A 80 13.35 -11.17 10.10
C ARG A 80 12.77 -11.22 11.51
N GLU A 81 12.55 -10.07 12.14
CA GLU A 81 11.97 -9.96 13.48
C GLU A 81 10.56 -10.57 13.56
N ARG A 82 9.84 -10.61 12.44
CA ARG A 82 8.50 -11.19 12.30
C ARG A 82 8.48 -12.56 11.64
N ARG A 83 9.65 -13.19 11.45
CA ARG A 83 9.77 -14.52 10.83
C ARG A 83 9.09 -14.62 9.45
N ILE A 84 9.09 -13.53 8.68
CA ILE A 84 8.49 -13.53 7.34
C ILE A 84 9.40 -14.33 6.39
N GLY A 85 8.91 -15.49 5.97
CA GLY A 85 9.55 -16.37 5.00
C GLY A 85 9.04 -16.19 3.57
N ARG A 86 7.84 -15.64 3.41
CA ARG A 86 7.22 -15.40 2.09
C ARG A 86 6.67 -13.99 2.00
N VAL A 87 6.84 -13.35 0.84
CA VAL A 87 6.24 -12.05 0.57
C VAL A 87 5.47 -12.07 -0.73
N THR A 88 4.31 -11.41 -0.75
CA THR A 88 3.68 -10.96 -1.99
C THR A 88 4.11 -9.52 -2.24
N ILE A 89 4.77 -9.24 -3.36
CA ILE A 89 5.21 -7.89 -3.68
C ILE A 89 4.27 -7.23 -4.68
N LYS A 90 3.73 -6.07 -4.31
CA LYS A 90 2.92 -5.18 -5.13
C LYS A 90 3.70 -3.90 -5.39
N LYS A 91 3.85 -3.53 -6.65
CA LYS A 91 4.60 -2.34 -7.07
C LYS A 91 3.68 -1.31 -7.71
N ARG A 92 3.77 -0.05 -7.28
CA ARG A 92 3.07 1.08 -7.92
C ARG A 92 3.85 2.38 -7.73
N GLY A 93 4.33 2.99 -8.82
CA GLY A 93 5.11 4.23 -8.76
C GLY A 93 6.43 4.11 -8.00
N SER A 94 6.94 2.89 -7.76
CA SER A 94 8.26 2.69 -7.17
C SER A 94 9.31 2.52 -8.27
N PRO A 95 10.53 3.06 -8.12
CA PRO A 95 11.63 2.83 -9.05
C PRO A 95 12.32 1.47 -8.84
N LEU A 96 11.98 0.74 -7.78
CA LEU A 96 12.71 -0.47 -7.37
C LEU A 96 12.46 -1.65 -8.31
N ASP A 97 13.50 -2.43 -8.57
CA ASP A 97 13.40 -3.71 -9.27
C ASP A 97 12.94 -4.81 -8.30
N VAL A 98 11.83 -5.49 -8.64
CA VAL A 98 11.21 -6.49 -7.76
C VAL A 98 12.07 -7.74 -7.67
N ALA A 99 12.55 -8.26 -8.81
CA ALA A 99 13.34 -9.50 -8.84
C ALA A 99 14.66 -9.34 -8.07
N ARG A 100 15.34 -8.21 -8.25
CA ARG A 100 16.55 -7.87 -7.49
C ARG A 100 16.25 -7.72 -6.01
N LEU A 101 15.12 -7.09 -5.65
CA LEU A 101 14.73 -6.96 -4.26
C LEU A 101 14.51 -8.34 -3.62
N GLU A 102 13.74 -9.21 -4.26
CA GLU A 102 13.45 -10.57 -3.77
C GLU A 102 14.74 -11.34 -3.45
N GLN A 103 15.71 -11.32 -4.37
CA GLN A 103 17.03 -11.92 -4.14
C GLN A 103 17.76 -11.32 -2.93
N GLN A 104 17.60 -10.02 -2.68
CA GLN A 104 18.26 -9.31 -1.59
C GLN A 104 17.58 -9.48 -0.22
N LEU A 105 16.28 -9.82 -0.19
CA LEU A 105 15.53 -9.94 1.07
C LEU A 105 16.02 -11.10 1.94
N ARG A 106 16.50 -12.20 1.33
CA ARG A 106 17.03 -13.39 2.05
C ARG A 106 16.08 -13.87 3.16
N LEU A 107 14.81 -14.05 2.79
CA LEU A 107 13.71 -14.37 3.70
C LEU A 107 13.92 -15.68 4.44
N LYS A 108 13.52 -15.71 5.70
CA LYS A 108 13.58 -16.90 6.57
C LYS A 108 12.42 -16.86 7.56
N GLY A 109 11.65 -17.94 7.60
CA GLY A 109 10.57 -18.16 8.55
C GLY A 109 9.34 -18.77 7.88
N ASP A 110 8.26 -18.81 8.63
CA ASP A 110 6.99 -19.48 8.34
C ASP A 110 5.85 -18.49 8.07
N GLU A 111 6.04 -17.22 8.39
CA GLU A 111 5.02 -16.18 8.23
C GLU A 111 5.05 -15.56 6.83
N GLU A 112 3.91 -14.96 6.44
CA GLU A 112 3.75 -14.28 5.16
C GLU A 112 3.42 -12.79 5.34
N ALA A 113 3.78 -11.96 4.36
CA ALA A 113 3.34 -10.55 4.33
C ALA A 113 3.11 -10.05 2.90
N THR A 114 2.27 -9.03 2.75
CA THR A 114 2.19 -8.25 1.51
C THR A 114 3.05 -7.00 1.62
N LEU A 115 3.96 -6.79 0.67
CA LEU A 115 4.78 -5.59 0.53
C LEU A 115 4.23 -4.71 -0.59
N PHE A 116 3.94 -3.46 -0.28
CA PHE A 116 3.61 -2.44 -1.26
C PHE A 116 4.82 -1.52 -1.45
N LEU A 117 5.52 -1.69 -2.57
CA LEU A 117 6.58 -0.78 -3.01
C LEU A 117 5.92 0.38 -3.74
N THR A 118 5.96 1.56 -3.14
CA THR A 118 5.28 2.74 -3.67
C THR A 118 5.98 4.04 -3.31
N GLN A 119 5.31 5.17 -3.51
CA GLN A 119 5.77 6.47 -3.09
C GLN A 119 4.72 7.18 -2.24
N ALA A 120 5.17 8.05 -1.35
CA ALA A 120 4.34 9.02 -0.65
C ALA A 120 5.11 10.35 -0.58
N ALA A 121 4.41 11.45 -0.90
CA ALA A 121 5.03 12.77 -1.05
C ALA A 121 6.27 12.75 -1.96
N GLY A 122 6.20 11.98 -3.06
CA GLY A 122 7.30 11.83 -4.02
C GLY A 122 8.53 11.04 -3.52
N GLN A 123 8.46 10.43 -2.33
CA GLN A 123 9.56 9.63 -1.76
C GLN A 123 9.23 8.13 -1.81
N PRO A 124 10.18 7.25 -2.20
CA PRO A 124 9.99 5.81 -2.14
C PRO A 124 9.72 5.33 -0.71
N ILE A 125 8.62 4.62 -0.53
CA ILE A 125 8.24 3.98 0.74
C ILE A 125 7.96 2.49 0.52
N VAL A 126 7.96 1.74 1.62
CA VAL A 126 7.38 0.40 1.69
C VAL A 126 6.28 0.40 2.74
N ILE A 127 5.14 -0.17 2.37
CA ILE A 127 4.04 -0.49 3.29
C ILE A 127 3.98 -2.01 3.41
N LEU A 128 3.82 -2.50 4.63
CA LEU A 128 3.62 -3.90 4.94
C LEU A 128 2.21 -4.08 5.47
N GLY A 129 1.55 -5.16 5.05
CA GLY A 129 0.21 -5.45 5.52
C GLY A 129 -0.22 -6.89 5.28
N GLN A 130 -1.37 -7.23 5.86
CA GLN A 130 -2.05 -8.50 5.69
C GLN A 130 -3.36 -8.29 4.94
N PRO A 131 -3.74 -9.20 4.02
CA PRO A 131 -5.03 -9.10 3.34
C PRO A 131 -6.16 -9.19 4.37
N LEU A 132 -7.18 -8.36 4.19
CA LEU A 132 -8.44 -8.49 4.91
C LEU A 132 -9.42 -9.39 4.12
N PRO A 133 -10.41 -9.98 4.81
CA PRO A 133 -11.45 -10.79 4.18
C PRO A 133 -12.21 -10.06 3.06
#